data_AF-A0A7K4ITB7-F1
#
_entry.id   AF-A0A7K4ITB7-F1
#
_cell.length_a   1.000
_cell.length_b   1.000
_cell.length_c   1.000
_cell.angle_alpha   90.00
_cell.angle_beta   90.00
_cell.angle_gamma   90.00
#
_symmetry.space_group_name_H-M   'P 1'
#
loop_
_entity.id
_entity.type
_entity.pdbx_description
1 polymer ?
#
loop_
_entity_poly.entity_id
_entity_poly.type
_entity_poly.pdbx_seq_one_letter_code
_entity_poly.pdbx_strand_id
1 'polypeptide(L)' 'RSFASQTDGEARVTQVLREKFPRASSIKVVDISGGCGAMYEIHIESEEFRDKQTVQQHRMVNQVL' A
#
# COMPACT_ATOMS: atom_id res chain seq x y z
N ARG A 1 -5.74 -13.60 -20.40
CA ARG A 1 -5.77 -12.98 -19.05
C ARG A 1 -4.46 -12.23 -18.92
N SER A 2 -4.46 -10.92 -19.09
CA SER A 2 -3.24 -10.12 -19.15
C SER A 2 -2.56 -10.15 -17.79
N PHE A 3 -1.32 -10.59 -17.78
CA PHE A 3 -0.42 -10.55 -16.63
C PHE A 3 -0.35 -9.09 -16.17
N ALA A 4 -0.77 -8.82 -14.93
CA ALA A 4 -0.46 -7.55 -14.28
C ALA A 4 1.06 -7.48 -14.16
N SER A 5 1.70 -6.81 -15.11
CA SER A 5 3.11 -6.48 -15.04
C SER A 5 3.29 -5.62 -13.80
N GLN A 6 3.95 -6.18 -12.78
CA GLN A 6 4.26 -5.48 -11.55
C GLN A 6 4.91 -4.14 -11.93
N THR A 7 4.22 -3.03 -11.68
CA THR A 7 4.70 -1.73 -12.16
C THR A 7 5.79 -1.21 -11.23
N ASP A 8 6.74 -0.42 -11.76
CA ASP A 8 7.75 0.26 -10.93
C ASP A 8 7.10 1.16 -9.86
N GLY A 9 5.83 1.56 -10.05
CA GLY A 9 5.04 2.25 -9.04
C GLY A 9 4.68 1.37 -7.85
N GLU A 10 4.18 0.15 -8.08
CA GLU A 10 3.84 -0.80 -7.01
C GLU A 10 5.04 -1.12 -6.12
N ALA A 11 6.21 -1.35 -6.72
CA ALA A 11 7.44 -1.64 -5.99
C ALA A 11 7.85 -0.46 -5.09
N ARG A 12 7.80 0.76 -5.61
CA ARG A 12 8.10 1.99 -4.85
C ARG A 12 7.12 2.20 -3.70
N VAL A 13 5.82 2.09 -3.96
CA VAL A 13 4.77 2.22 -2.94
C VAL A 13 4.95 1.16 -1.86
N THR A 14 5.20 -0.10 -2.25
CA THR A 14 5.43 -1.20 -1.29
C THR A 14 6.65 -0.92 -0.41
N GLN A 15 7.74 -0.42 -0.97
CA GLN A 15 8.95 -0.12 -0.21
C GLN A 15 8.72 1.00 0.80
N VAL A 16 8.10 2.11 0.38
CA VAL A 16 7.78 3.24 1.26
C VAL A 16 6.89 2.81 2.42
N LEU A 17 5.88 1.98 2.15
CA LEU A 17 5.00 1.44 3.19
C LEU A 17 5.75 0.48 4.15
N ARG A 18 6.64 -0.37 3.64
CA ARG A 18 7.47 -1.26 4.48
C ARG A 18 8.40 -0.49 5.41
N GLU A 19 9.01 0.58 4.93
CA GLU A 19 9.89 1.42 5.73
C GLU A 19 9.13 2.15 6.85
N LYS A 20 7.87 2.50 6.60
CA LYS A 20 7.07 3.33 7.51
C LYS A 20 6.20 2.54 8.46
N PHE A 21 5.83 1.33 8.07
CA PHE A 21 5.12 0.36 8.89
C PHE A 21 6.01 -0.89 9.07
N PRO A 22 7.12 -0.81 9.82
CA PRO A 22 8.03 -1.94 10.02
C PRO A 22 7.37 -3.09 10.81
N ARG A 23 6.29 -2.81 11.55
CA ARG A 23 5.46 -3.80 12.25
C ARG A 23 4.30 -4.32 11.40
N ALA A 24 4.26 -4.00 10.10
CA ALA A 24 3.26 -4.59 9.21
C ALA A 24 3.55 -6.08 8.99
N SER A 25 2.56 -6.91 9.26
CA SER A 25 2.61 -8.35 9.02
C SER A 25 2.44 -8.66 7.53
N SER A 26 1.61 -7.87 6.83
CA SER A 26 1.35 -8.03 5.40
C SER A 26 1.18 -6.68 4.73
N ILE A 27 1.84 -6.49 3.58
CA ILE A 27 1.68 -5.32 2.72
C ILE A 27 1.49 -5.83 1.30
N LYS A 28 0.36 -5.49 0.70
CA LYS A 28 0.03 -5.85 -0.68
C LYS A 28 -0.40 -4.60 -1.42
N VAL A 29 0.28 -4.34 -2.53
CA VAL A 29 -0.02 -3.22 -3.43
C VAL A 29 -0.32 -3.82 -4.80
N VAL A 30 -1.44 -3.41 -5.39
CA VAL A 30 -1.90 -3.89 -6.69
C VAL A 30 -2.32 -2.69 -7.53
N ASP A 31 -1.74 -2.55 -8.71
CA ASP A 31 -2.14 -1.55 -9.70
C ASP A 31 -3.49 -1.96 -10.30
N ILE A 32 -4.49 -1.11 -10.09
CA ILE A 32 -5.83 -1.26 -10.65
C ILE A 32 -6.05 -0.35 -11.86
N SER A 33 -5.05 0.45 -12.23
CA SER A 33 -5.10 1.36 -13.39
C SER A 33 -4.77 0.71 -14.73
N GLY A 34 -4.51 -0.61 -14.74
CA GLY A 34 -4.24 -1.37 -15.96
C GLY A 34 -2.87 -1.09 -16.57
N GLY A 35 -1.87 -0.73 -15.76
CA GLY A 35 -0.49 -0.49 -16.20
C GLY A 35 -0.15 0.99 -16.43
N CYS A 36 -1.07 1.92 -16.16
CA CYS A 36 -0.77 3.35 -16.21
C CYS A 36 -0.09 3.86 -14.93
N GLY A 37 -0.16 3.11 -13.82
CA GLY A 37 0.38 3.50 -12.53
C GLY A 37 -0.33 4.70 -11.88
N ALA A 38 -1.60 4.94 -12.21
CA ALA A 38 -2.38 6.09 -11.72
C ALA A 38 -3.21 5.77 -10.46
N MET A 39 -3.52 4.49 -10.22
CA MET A 39 -4.35 4.05 -9.09
C MET A 39 -3.87 2.71 -8.55
N TYR A 40 -3.64 2.66 -7.25
CA TYR A 40 -3.18 1.47 -6.55
C TYR A 40 -4.18 1.07 -5.46
N GLU A 41 -4.48 -0.22 -5.38
CA GLU A 41 -5.16 -0.83 -4.26
C GLU A 41 -4.11 -1.30 -3.24
N ILE A 42 -4.21 -0.78 -2.02
CA ILE A 42 -3.23 -0.99 -0.96
C ILE A 42 -3.91 -1.69 0.22
N HIS A 43 -3.41 -2.87 0.57
CA HIS A 43 -3.85 -3.65 1.72
C HIS A 43 -2.69 -3.78 2.69
N ILE A 44 -2.88 -3.28 3.91
CA ILE A 44 -1.86 -3.31 4.96
C ILE A 44 -2.48 -3.92 6.21
N GLU A 45 -1.85 -4.99 6.69
CA GLU A 45 -2.15 -5.57 8.00
C GLU A 45 -0.99 -5.24 8.93
N SER A 46 -1.25 -4.47 9.98
CA SER A 46 -0.26 -4.08 10.99
C SER A 46 -0.91 -3.95 12.36
N GLU A 47 -0.17 -4.34 13.40
CA GLU A 47 -0.57 -4.10 14.79
C GLU A 47 -0.65 -2.61 15.14
N GLU A 48 0.05 -1.74 14.40
CA GLU A 48 0.02 -0.29 14.60
C GLU A 48 -1.36 0.33 14.36
N PHE A 49 -2.22 -0.37 13.61
CA PHE A 49 -3.58 0.07 13.30
C PHE A 49 -4.62 -0.40 14.32
N ARG A 50 -4.27 -1.32 15.22
CA ARG A 50 -5.21 -1.95 16.18
C ARG A 50 -5.96 -0.93 17.04
N ASP A 51 -5.29 0.15 17.44
CA ASP A 51 -5.86 1.18 18.31
C ASP A 51 -6.19 2.48 17.57
N LYS A 52 -6.24 2.45 16.23
CA LYS A 52 -6.51 3.62 15.38
C LYS A 52 -7.88 3.51 14.73
N GLN A 53 -8.59 4.62 14.64
CA GLN A 53 -9.83 4.69 13.84
C GLN A 53 -9.50 4.54 12.35
N THR A 54 -10.44 4.01 11.56
CA THR A 54 -10.29 3.80 10.11
C THR A 54 -9.82 5.06 9.37
N VAL A 55 -10.34 6.24 9.74
CA VAL A 55 -9.92 7.52 9.13
C VAL A 55 -8.47 7.86 9.48
N GLN A 56 -8.04 7.58 10.71
CA GLN A 56 -6.65 7.80 11.12
C GLN A 56 -5.70 6.84 10.40
N GLN A 57 -6.08 5.58 10.25
CA GLN A 57 -5.31 4.60 9.47
C GLN A 57 -5.12 5.08 8.03
N HIS A 58 -6.20 5.49 7.35
CA HIS A 58 -6.12 6.04 5.99
C HIS A 58 -5.24 7.30 5.92
N ARG A 59 -5.34 8.20 6.91
CA ARG A 59 -4.46 9.38 6.99
C ARG A 59 -3.01 8.99 7.16
N MET A 60 -2.71 8.03 8.03
CA MET A 60 -1.35 7.54 8.24
C MET A 60 -0.77 7.01 6.95
N VAL A 61 -1.51 6.20 6.20
CA VAL A 61 -1.07 5.64 4.90
C VAL A 61 -0.91 6.75 3.85
N ASN A 62 -1.89 7.64 3.70
CA ASN A 62 -1.85 8.72 2.71
C ASN A 62 -0.80 9.80 3.00
N GLN A 63 -0.31 9.91 4.24
CA GLN A 63 0.80 10.82 4.58
C GLN A 63 2.16 10.30 4.13
N VAL A 64 2.25 9.01 3.82
CA VAL A 64 3.51 8.37 3.45
C VAL A 64 3.71 8.32 1.93
N LEU A 65 2.61 8.32 1.18
CA LEU A 65 2.56 8.25 -0.28
C LEU A 65 2.63 9.63 -0.90
#